data_AF-A0A2T0QSN7-F1
#
_entry.id   AF-A0A2T0QSN7-F1
#
_cell.length_a   1.000
_cell.length_b   1.000
_cell.length_c   1.000
_cell.angle_alpha   90.00
_cell.angle_beta   90.00
_cell.angle_gamma   90.00
#
_symmetry.space_group_name_H-M   'P 1'
#
loop_
_entity.id
_entity.type
_entity.pdbx_description
1 polymer ?
#
loop_
_entity_poly.entity_id
_entity_poly.type
_entity_poly.pdbx_seq_one_letter_code
_entity_poly.pdbx_strand_id
1 'polypeptide(L)' 'MPIVTIQVTREGSSPGNNAVTADEKARLIAGVSQVLLDVLNKPLAATFVVIEEVDTENWGWGGLPVEAYRKQLAQKPG' A
#
# COMPACT_ATOMS: atom_id res chain seq x y z
N MET A 1 11.12 -13.35 13.74
CA MET A 1 11.49 -12.38 12.70
C MET A 1 10.28 -12.22 11.78
N PRO A 2 9.34 -11.31 12.10
CA PRO A 2 8.18 -11.06 11.26
C PRO A 2 8.57 -10.30 9.98
N ILE A 3 7.83 -10.58 8.91
CA ILE A 3 7.84 -9.79 7.67
C ILE A 3 6.43 -9.25 7.41
N VAL A 4 6.36 -7.99 6.97
CA VAL A 4 5.12 -7.38 6.47
C VAL A 4 5.37 -6.85 5.06
N THR A 5 4.57 -7.32 4.12
CA THR A 5 4.56 -6.80 2.75
C THR A 5 3.38 -5.85 2.59
N ILE A 6 3.67 -4.63 2.14
CA ILE A 6 2.69 -3.61 1.82
C ILE A 6 2.66 -3.48 0.30
N GLN A 7 1.59 -3.97 -0.33
CA GLN A 7 1.36 -3.78 -1.76
C GLN A 7 0.37 -2.64 -1.95
N VAL A 8 0.74 -1.66 -2.77
CA VAL A 8 -0.09 -0.48 -3.09
C VAL A 8 -0.05 -0.20 -4.58
N THR A 9 -1.07 0.47 -5.10
CA THR A 9 -1.07 0.92 -6.48
C THR A 9 -0.16 2.13 -6.69
N ARG A 10 0.53 2.19 -7.83
CA ARG A 10 1.39 3.31 -8.23
C ARG A 10 0.56 4.49 -8.75
N GLU A 11 -0.06 5.22 -7.83
CA GLU A 11 -0.97 6.33 -8.18
C GLU A 11 -0.62 7.64 -7.50
N GLY A 12 0.37 7.62 -6.61
CA GLY A 12 0.68 8.72 -5.71
C GLY A 12 -0.42 8.95 -4.67
N SER A 13 -0.06 9.74 -3.66
CA SER A 13 -0.91 10.05 -2.49
C SER A 13 -1.32 11.52 -2.44
N SER A 14 -0.84 12.34 -3.38
CA SER A 14 -1.04 13.78 -3.43
C SER A 14 -0.94 14.28 -4.88
N PRO A 15 -1.62 15.40 -5.23
CA PRO A 15 -1.54 15.98 -6.56
C PRO A 15 -0.09 16.23 -6.98
N GLY A 16 0.29 15.78 -8.17
CA GLY A 16 1.64 15.96 -8.73
C GLY A 16 2.61 14.80 -8.49
N ASN A 17 2.23 13.79 -7.70
CA ASN A 17 3.01 12.57 -7.52
C ASN A 17 2.31 11.39 -8.16
N ASN A 18 3.06 10.49 -8.78
CA ASN A 18 2.58 9.24 -9.38
C ASN A 18 3.06 8.00 -8.61
N ALA A 19 3.66 8.17 -7.43
CA ALA A 19 4.21 7.11 -6.61
C ALA A 19 4.17 7.50 -5.13
N VAL A 20 4.28 6.51 -4.24
CA VAL A 20 4.43 6.76 -2.80
C VAL A 20 5.76 7.45 -2.54
N THR A 21 5.72 8.58 -1.84
CA THR A 21 6.90 9.40 -1.57
C THR A 21 7.87 8.70 -0.60
N ALA A 22 9.13 9.15 -0.58
CA ALA A 22 10.12 8.64 0.36
C ALA A 22 9.68 8.83 1.83
N ASP A 23 9.11 9.99 2.16
CA ASP A 23 8.63 10.30 3.51
C ASP A 23 7.46 9.41 3.92
N GLU A 24 6.54 9.11 3.00
CA GLU A 24 5.44 8.19 3.27
C GLU A 24 5.92 6.76 3.47
N LYS A 25 6.85 6.29 2.65
CA LYS A 25 7.48 4.98 2.84
C LYS A 25 8.14 4.89 4.21
N ALA A 26 8.88 5.92 4.62
CA ALA A 26 9.50 5.98 5.94
C ALA A 26 8.46 5.91 7.07
N ARG A 27 7.37 6.67 6.96
CA ARG A 27 6.28 6.63 7.95
C ARG A 27 5.57 5.27 8.00
N LEU A 28 5.33 4.62 6.86
CA LEU A 28 4.75 3.28 6.78
C LEU A 28 5.64 2.24 7.45
N ILE A 29 6.94 2.24 7.15
CA ILE A 29 7.92 1.31 7.75
C ILE A 29 7.96 1.48 9.27
N ALA A 30 8.05 2.72 9.76
CA ALA A 30 8.09 3.01 11.19
C ALA A 30 6.79 2.58 11.88
N GLY A 31 5.64 2.95 11.33
CA GLY A 31 4.33 2.65 11.91
C GLY A 31 4.06 1.15 12.00
N VAL A 32 4.30 0.40 10.92
CA VAL A 32 4.10 -1.06 10.91
C VAL A 32 5.06 -1.76 11.87
N SER A 33 6.33 -1.33 11.91
CA SER A 33 7.31 -1.91 12.83
C SER A 33 6.91 -1.67 14.29
N GLN A 34 6.36 -0.49 14.61
CA GLN A 34 5.86 -0.17 15.94
C GLN A 34 4.66 -1.04 16.33
N VAL A 35 3.71 -1.28 15.41
CA VAL A 35 2.58 -2.19 15.67
C VAL A 35 3.05 -3.60 16.03
N LEU A 36 4.08 -4.12 15.36
CA LEU A 36 4.63 -5.44 15.66
C LEU A 36 5.36 -5.49 17.01
N LEU A 37 6.01 -4.40 17.40
CA LEU A 37 6.56 -4.25 18.74
C LEU A 37 5.43 -4.25 19.78
N ASP A 38 4.41 -3.43 19.61
CA ASP A 38 3.37 -3.23 20.62
C ASP A 38 2.46 -4.45 20.81
N VAL A 39 2.09 -5.11 19.70
CA VAL A 39 1.12 -6.22 19.74
C VAL A 39 1.79 -7.57 19.99
N LEU A 40 2.95 -7.81 19.36
CA LEU A 40 3.62 -9.12 19.37
C LEU A 40 4.92 -9.14 20.18
N ASN A 41 5.29 -8.01 20.80
CA ASN A 41 6.53 -7.84 21.55
C ASN A 41 7.78 -8.24 20.73
N LYS A 42 7.78 -7.91 19.43
CA LYS A 42 8.91 -8.20 18.53
C LYS A 42 9.84 -7.00 18.43
N PRO A 43 11.17 -7.18 18.60
CA PRO A 43 12.09 -6.05 18.52
C PRO A 43 12.17 -5.51 17.10
N LEU A 44 12.32 -4.20 16.97
CA LEU A 44 12.46 -3.51 15.68
C LEU A 44 13.62 -4.07 14.85
N ALA A 45 14.73 -4.42 15.50
CA ALA A 45 15.92 -5.01 14.87
C ALA A 45 15.66 -6.37 14.20
N ALA A 46 14.55 -7.05 14.51
CA ALA A 46 14.18 -8.34 13.94
C ALA A 46 12.91 -8.25 13.07
N THR A 47 12.51 -7.05 12.66
CA THR A 47 11.28 -6.76 11.91
C THR A 47 11.60 -6.26 10.52
N PHE A 48 10.89 -6.80 9.52
CA PHE A 48 11.14 -6.50 8.11
C PHE A 48 9.87 -5.98 7.46
N VAL A 49 9.97 -4.85 6.75
CA VAL A 49 8.86 -4.25 6.00
C VAL A 49 9.29 -4.07 4.55
N VAL A 50 8.49 -4.61 3.63
CA VAL A 50 8.70 -4.49 2.18
C VAL A 50 7.53 -3.71 1.60
N ILE A 51 7.80 -2.71 0.77
CA ILE A 51 6.78 -1.93 0.08
C ILE A 51 6.91 -2.17 -1.42
N GLU A 52 5.84 -2.65 -2.03
CA GLU A 52 5.75 -2.90 -3.46
C GLU A 52 4.69 -1.98 -4.07
N GLU A 53 5.11 -1.18 -5.04
CA GLU A 53 4.21 -0.35 -5.83
C GLU A 53 3.90 -1.05 -7.15
N VAL A 54 2.63 -1.37 -7.35
CA VAL A 54 2.13 -2.13 -8.50
C VAL A 54 1.38 -1.17 -9.42
N ASP A 55 1.67 -1.22 -10.72
CA ASP A 55 0.96 -0.40 -11.69
C ASP A 55 -0.53 -0.77 -11.74
N THR A 56 -1.40 0.21 -11.95
CA THR A 56 -2.86 0.04 -11.88
C THR A 56 -3.40 -0.97 -12.89
N GLU A 57 -2.76 -1.10 -14.05
CA GLU A 57 -3.08 -2.12 -15.05
C GLU A 57 -2.83 -3.55 -14.56
N ASN A 58 -1.90 -3.73 -13.62
CA ASN A 58 -1.57 -4.99 -12.99
C ASN A 58 -2.37 -5.23 -11.69
N TRP A 59 -3.27 -4.31 -11.32
CA TRP A 59 -4.11 -4.42 -10.13
C TRP A 59 -5.55 -4.76 -10.49
N GLY A 60 -5.97 -5.99 -10.19
CA GLY A 60 -7.33 -6.48 -10.48
C GLY A 60 -8.33 -6.19 -9.36
N TRP A 61 -9.50 -5.65 -9.71
CA TRP A 61 -10.65 -5.48 -8.82
C TRP A 61 -11.94 -5.86 -9.55
N GLY A 62 -12.69 -6.81 -8.99
CA GLY A 62 -13.99 -7.24 -9.55
C GLY A 62 -13.88 -7.89 -10.93
N GLY A 63 -12.73 -8.51 -11.25
CA GLY A 63 -12.46 -9.12 -12.55
C GLY A 63 -12.00 -8.14 -13.64
N LEU A 64 -11.68 -6.89 -13.28
CA LEU A 64 -11.22 -5.85 -14.20
C LEU A 64 -9.95 -5.17 -13.69
N PRO A 65 -9.13 -4.55 -14.55
CA PRO A 65 -8.13 -3.58 -14.11
C PRO A 65 -8.78 -2.49 -13.26
N VAL A 66 -8.08 -2.05 -12.21
CA VAL A 66 -8.65 -1.16 -11.18
C VAL A 66 -9.31 0.09 -11.76
N GLU A 67 -8.71 0.70 -12.78
CA GLU A 67 -9.25 1.87 -13.47
C GLU A 67 -10.57 1.58 -14.20
N ALA A 68 -10.70 0.41 -14.82
CA ALA A 68 -11.94 0.01 -15.47
C ALA A 68 -13.04 -0.26 -14.44
N TYR A 69 -12.70 -0.88 -13.31
CA TYR A 69 -13.65 -1.13 -12.24
C TYR A 69 -14.14 0.18 -11.59
N ARG A 70 -13.25 1.13 -11.32
CA ARG A 70 -13.60 2.45 -10.78
C ARG A 70 -14.56 3.21 -11.71
N LYS A 71 -14.33 3.17 -13.02
CA LYS A 71 -15.25 3.74 -14.02
C LYS A 71 -16.64 3.11 -13.96
N GLN A 72 -16.73 1.78 -13.79
CA GLN A 72 -18.02 1.10 -13.63
C GLN A 72 -18.74 1.51 -12.34
N LEU A 73 -18.02 1.65 -11.23
CA LEU A 73 -18.61 2.12 -9.96
C LEU A 73 -19.16 3.55 -10.09
N ALA A 74 -18.44 4.45 -10.76
CA ALA A 74 -18.89 5.82 -10.98
C ALA A 74 -20.11 5.92 -11.92
N GLN A 75 -20.36 4.91 -12.76
CA GLN A 75 -21.47 4.87 -13.72
C GLN A 75 -22.72 4.20 -13.18
N LYS A 76 -22.63 3.38 -12.12
CA LYS A 76 -23.82 2.81 -11.48
C LYS A 76 -24.45 3.88 -10.59
N PRO A 77 -25.66 4.39 -10.90
CA PRO A 77 -26.43 5.18 -9.96
C PRO A 77 -26.80 4.25 -8.80
N GLY A 78 -26.53 4.67 -7.57
CA GLY A 78 -27.04 4.01 -6.37
C GLY A 78 -28.56 4.05 -6.30
#